data_AF-A0A2N0S430-F1
#
_entry.id   AF-A0A2N0S430-F1
#
_cell.length_a   1.000
_cell.length_b   1.000
_cell.length_c   1.000
_cell.angle_alpha   90.00
_cell.angle_beta   90.00
_cell.angle_gamma   90.00
#
_symmetry.space_group_name_H-M   'P 1'
#
loop_
_entity.id
_entity.type
_entity.pdbx_description
1 polymer ?
#
loop_
_entity_poly.entity_id
_entity_poly.type
_entity_poly.pdbx_seq_one_letter_code
_entity_poly.pdbx_strand_id
1 'polypeptide(L)'
;MFSGARALLGKRNKKNSSQKENRARTTKKNKALKALDNDKFEEKADEADFFCTAIPNPVPLEGKLLLEPVNELSKKSPKHWNDNDLMPIIKLLAGRPWIDGRGDNYDGACAFNMISPDFDAYLNKHDNIRGLVDPTYVVADVGGIVISNFGINNYPPVGSPLPQLVNFANTNYVWVFNGHDRVAQAQHLVGWLQHGVPNLSLFVFNTSSQAIHY
;
A
#
# COMPACT_ATOMS: atom_id res chain seq x y z
N MET A 1 59.74 -16.31 -25.02
CA MET A 1 59.65 -17.16 -26.24
C MET A 1 60.40 -18.46 -25.98
N PHE A 2 59.95 -19.54 -26.63
CA PHE A 2 60.40 -20.96 -26.55
C PHE A 2 59.92 -21.71 -25.31
N SER A 3 58.82 -22.49 -25.36
CA SER A 3 58.50 -23.69 -26.17
C SER A 3 59.13 -24.97 -25.63
N GLY A 4 58.27 -25.94 -25.33
CA GLY A 4 58.50 -27.29 -25.83
C GLY A 4 58.44 -28.45 -24.82
N ALA A 5 57.29 -29.12 -24.83
CA ALA A 5 57.13 -30.59 -24.82
C ALA A 5 57.49 -31.40 -23.56
N ARG A 6 56.51 -32.14 -23.06
CA ARG A 6 56.37 -33.60 -23.30
C ARG A 6 55.17 -34.16 -22.53
N ALA A 7 54.31 -34.90 -23.23
CA ALA A 7 53.40 -35.85 -22.63
C ALA A 7 53.69 -37.21 -23.27
N LEU A 8 53.99 -38.23 -22.45
CA LEU A 8 53.79 -39.63 -22.80
C LEU A 8 53.36 -40.42 -21.56
N LEU A 9 52.34 -41.23 -21.81
CA LEU A 9 51.60 -42.12 -20.93
C LEU A 9 52.44 -43.09 -20.08
N GLY A 10 51.92 -43.46 -18.91
CA GLY A 10 52.38 -44.60 -18.12
C GLY A 10 51.32 -45.19 -17.17
N LYS A 11 50.58 -46.19 -17.69
CA LYS A 11 49.92 -47.37 -17.08
C LYS A 11 49.46 -47.39 -15.59
N ARG A 12 48.18 -47.83 -15.46
CA ARG A 12 47.44 -48.43 -14.32
C ARG A 12 48.23 -49.43 -13.45
N ASN A 13 48.01 -49.44 -12.12
CA ASN A 13 47.11 -50.40 -11.43
C ASN A 13 47.07 -50.28 -9.89
N LYS A 14 45.90 -50.66 -9.31
CA LYS A 14 45.61 -51.08 -7.89
C LYS A 14 45.63 -49.94 -6.84
N LYS A 15 44.75 -49.87 -5.83
CA LYS A 15 43.69 -50.71 -5.24
C LYS A 15 42.98 -49.83 -4.16
N ASN A 16 41.94 -50.37 -3.51
CA ASN A 16 41.49 -50.07 -2.11
C ASN A 16 40.22 -49.23 -1.87
N SER A 17 39.10 -49.96 -1.66
CA SER A 17 38.46 -50.13 -0.35
C SER A 17 38.18 -48.89 0.53
N SER A 18 37.45 -47.89 0.04
CA SER A 18 36.93 -46.79 0.88
C SER A 18 35.42 -46.50 0.71
N GLN A 19 34.68 -47.36 0.00
CA GLN A 19 33.31 -47.03 -0.45
C GLN A 19 32.16 -47.58 0.41
N LYS A 20 32.42 -48.15 1.60
CA LYS A 20 31.37 -48.70 2.48
C LYS A 20 31.15 -47.96 3.82
N GLU A 21 32.03 -47.03 4.20
CA GLU A 21 31.87 -46.23 5.44
C GLU A 21 31.19 -44.86 5.22
N ASN A 22 31.10 -44.38 3.97
CA ASN A 22 30.55 -43.06 3.67
C ASN A 22 29.02 -43.00 3.48
N ARG A 23 28.29 -44.11 3.68
CA ARG A 23 26.81 -44.10 3.62
C ARG A 23 26.10 -43.97 4.97
N ALA A 24 26.81 -44.15 6.09
CA ALA A 24 26.22 -44.00 7.43
C ALA A 24 26.38 -42.60 8.04
N ARG A 25 27.35 -41.80 7.55
CA ARG A 25 27.59 -40.41 8.01
C ARG A 25 26.69 -39.38 7.32
N THR A 26 26.19 -39.67 6.12
CA THR A 26 25.32 -38.75 5.36
C THR A 26 23.86 -38.76 5.87
N THR A 27 23.41 -39.85 6.48
CA THR A 27 22.04 -39.99 7.02
C THR A 27 21.87 -39.42 8.42
N LYS A 28 22.93 -39.33 9.24
CA LYS A 28 22.88 -38.67 10.57
C LYS A 28 23.00 -37.14 10.48
N LYS A 29 23.73 -36.59 9.50
CA LYS A 29 23.82 -35.14 9.28
C LYS A 29 22.50 -34.55 8.76
N ASN A 30 21.76 -35.31 7.94
CA ASN A 30 20.44 -34.90 7.43
C ASN A 30 19.29 -35.06 8.44
N LYS A 31 19.50 -35.78 9.55
CA LYS A 31 18.54 -35.85 10.66
C LYS A 31 18.84 -34.80 11.75
N ALA A 32 20.11 -34.42 11.92
CA ALA A 32 20.52 -33.34 12.82
C ALA A 32 20.30 -31.93 12.23
N LEU A 33 20.40 -31.74 10.91
CA LEU A 33 19.95 -30.51 10.25
C LEU A 33 18.42 -30.38 10.16
N LYS A 34 17.67 -31.47 10.38
CA LYS A 34 16.19 -31.45 10.41
C LYS A 34 15.62 -31.33 11.82
N ALA A 35 16.46 -31.22 12.85
CA ALA A 35 16.04 -31.14 14.25
C ALA A 35 16.40 -29.79 14.91
N LEU A 36 16.93 -28.83 14.15
CA LEU A 36 17.30 -27.49 14.64
C LEU A 36 16.53 -26.34 13.98
N ASP A 37 15.64 -26.62 13.01
CA ASP A 37 14.73 -25.61 12.44
C ASP A 37 13.27 -25.83 12.89
N ASN A 38 13.09 -26.43 14.07
CA ASN A 38 11.80 -26.66 14.70
C ASN A 38 11.54 -25.75 15.91
N ASP A 39 12.34 -24.71 16.08
CA ASP A 39 11.89 -23.53 16.81
C ASP A 39 11.05 -22.69 15.85
N LYS A 40 9.76 -23.05 15.78
CA LYS A 40 8.74 -22.07 15.49
C LYS A 40 8.88 -20.98 16.55
N PHE A 41 9.65 -19.94 16.23
CA PHE A 41 9.27 -18.61 16.63
C PHE A 41 7.84 -18.45 16.10
N GLU A 42 6.85 -18.68 16.97
CA GLU A 42 5.60 -17.95 16.87
C GLU A 42 5.98 -16.48 17.05
N GLU A 43 6.45 -15.88 15.96
CA GLU A 43 6.27 -14.47 15.74
C GLU A 43 4.74 -14.32 15.69
N LYS A 44 4.15 -14.03 16.85
CA LYS A 44 2.91 -13.26 16.87
C LYS A 44 3.28 -11.91 16.29
N ALA A 45 3.40 -11.87 14.97
CA ALA A 45 2.89 -10.74 14.23
C ALA A 45 1.40 -10.76 14.57
N ASP A 46 1.04 -10.06 15.64
CA ASP A 46 -0.20 -9.31 15.61
C ASP A 46 -0.02 -8.30 14.47
N GLU A 47 -0.02 -8.80 13.23
CA GLU A 47 -0.20 -8.04 12.00
C GLU A 47 -1.65 -7.62 12.14
N ALA A 48 -1.85 -6.57 12.93
CA ALA A 48 -3.13 -5.92 13.03
C ALA A 48 -3.42 -5.50 11.59
N ASP A 49 -4.32 -6.23 10.94
CA ASP A 49 -4.81 -5.89 9.62
C ASP A 49 -5.22 -4.41 9.67
N PHE A 50 -4.46 -3.55 9.02
CA PHE A 50 -4.67 -2.12 9.11
C PHE A 50 -5.70 -1.73 8.05
N PHE A 51 -6.97 -1.76 8.46
CA PHE A 51 -8.10 -1.49 7.59
C PHE A 51 -8.24 0.00 7.32
N CYS A 52 -8.38 0.37 6.05
CA CYS A 52 -8.98 1.65 5.73
C CYS A 52 -10.49 1.60 5.97
N THR A 53 -10.98 2.19 7.05
CA THR A 53 -12.41 2.21 7.37
C THR A 53 -13.14 3.44 6.83
N ALA A 54 -12.46 4.27 6.05
CA ALA A 54 -13.03 5.45 5.43
C ALA A 54 -14.18 5.05 4.50
N ILE A 55 -15.37 5.62 4.72
CA ILE A 55 -16.49 5.50 3.78
C ILE A 55 -16.48 6.77 2.93
N PRO A 56 -16.52 6.68 1.58
CA PRO A 56 -16.58 7.85 0.73
C PRO A 56 -17.72 8.77 1.15
N ASN A 57 -17.36 10.00 1.50
CA ASN A 57 -18.29 11.04 1.84
C ASN A 57 -18.10 12.18 0.85
N PRO A 58 -18.94 12.30 -0.19
CA PRO A 58 -18.75 13.29 -1.25
C PRO A 58 -18.95 14.73 -0.77
N VAL A 59 -19.42 14.94 0.47
CA VAL A 59 -19.57 16.27 1.06
C VAL A 59 -18.21 16.74 1.58
N PRO A 60 -17.68 17.87 1.08
CA PRO A 60 -16.40 18.40 1.54
C PRO A 60 -16.40 18.67 3.05
N LEU A 61 -15.22 18.60 3.66
CA LEU A 61 -15.08 18.96 5.07
C LEU A 61 -15.14 20.49 5.20
N GLU A 62 -16.09 21.00 5.97
CA GLU A 62 -16.11 22.42 6.36
C GLU A 62 -14.85 22.74 7.17
N GLY A 63 -13.98 23.61 6.62
CA GLY A 63 -12.69 23.94 7.23
C GLY A 63 -12.79 24.41 8.69
N LYS A 64 -13.85 25.14 9.06
CA LYS A 64 -14.06 25.61 10.44
C LYS A 64 -14.09 24.48 11.49
N LEU A 65 -14.49 23.25 11.10
CA LEU A 65 -14.51 22.09 11.98
C LEU A 65 -13.11 21.60 12.37
N LEU A 66 -12.08 21.98 11.61
CA LEU A 66 -10.70 21.63 11.89
C LEU A 66 -10.02 22.58 12.89
N LEU A 67 -10.57 23.78 13.10
CA LEU A 67 -9.87 24.83 13.84
C LEU A 67 -9.54 24.43 15.28
N GLU A 68 -10.53 23.95 16.04
CA GLU A 68 -10.34 23.50 17.41
C GLU A 68 -9.38 22.29 17.53
N PRO A 69 -9.60 21.17 16.81
CA PRO A 69 -8.73 20.00 16.97
C PRO A 69 -7.29 20.27 16.49
N VAL A 70 -7.09 21.13 15.48
CA VAL A 70 -5.75 21.55 15.05
C VAL A 70 -5.08 22.42 16.12
N ASN A 71 -5.81 23.36 16.72
CA ASN A 71 -5.27 24.21 17.79
C ASN A 71 -4.85 23.37 19.01
N GLU A 72 -5.64 22.37 19.38
CA GLU A 72 -5.29 21.44 20.46
C GLU A 72 -4.03 20.62 20.13
N LEU A 73 -3.96 20.05 18.93
CA LEU A 73 -2.78 19.29 18.48
C LEU A 73 -1.51 20.16 18.46
N SER A 74 -1.65 21.42 18.03
CA SER A 74 -0.54 22.39 17.91
C SER A 74 0.07 22.81 19.25
N LYS A 75 -0.59 22.54 20.38
CA LYS A 75 0.00 22.74 21.72
C LYS A 75 1.14 21.75 22.01
N LYS A 76 1.24 20.67 21.23
CA LYS A 76 2.29 19.65 21.34
C LYS A 76 3.18 19.69 20.10
N SER A 77 4.49 19.52 20.32
CA SER A 77 5.42 19.35 19.21
C SER A 77 5.12 18.06 18.43
N PRO A 78 5.27 18.05 17.09
CA PRO A 78 5.05 16.86 16.26
C PRO A 78 5.78 15.59 16.72
N LYS A 79 6.96 15.75 17.34
CA LYS A 79 7.75 14.63 17.87
C LYS A 79 7.10 13.91 19.06
N HIS A 80 6.09 14.52 19.67
CA HIS A 80 5.38 14.00 20.85
C HIS A 80 3.92 13.66 20.57
N TRP A 81 3.49 13.75 19.31
CA TRP A 81 2.17 13.29 18.92
C TRP A 81 2.03 11.79 19.07
N ASN A 82 0.83 11.35 19.39
CA ASN A 82 0.41 9.95 19.39
C ASN A 82 -0.95 9.81 18.72
N ASP A 83 -1.36 8.57 18.46
CA ASP A 83 -2.62 8.20 17.81
C ASP A 83 -3.85 8.95 18.36
N ASN A 84 -3.95 9.11 19.68
CA ASN A 84 -5.10 9.78 20.31
C ASN A 84 -5.12 11.28 20.04
N ASP A 85 -3.95 11.91 19.90
CA ASP A 85 -3.82 13.34 19.62
C ASP A 85 -4.31 13.67 18.21
N LEU A 86 -4.00 12.81 17.22
CA LEU A 86 -4.43 13.02 15.83
C LEU A 86 -5.89 12.60 15.59
N MET A 87 -6.41 11.65 16.38
CA MET A 87 -7.69 10.99 16.11
C MET A 87 -8.89 11.94 15.86
N PRO A 88 -9.02 13.08 16.57
CA PRO A 88 -10.07 14.06 16.28
C PRO A 88 -10.03 14.58 14.84
N ILE A 89 -8.84 14.85 14.31
CA ILE A 89 -8.63 15.32 12.94
C ILE A 89 -8.88 14.18 11.95
N ILE A 90 -8.30 13.01 12.19
CA ILE A 90 -8.47 11.81 11.35
C ILE A 90 -9.93 11.49 11.11
N LYS A 91 -10.77 11.50 12.15
CA LYS A 91 -12.20 11.22 12.04
C LYS A 91 -12.96 12.23 11.19
N LEU A 92 -12.54 13.50 11.21
CA LEU A 92 -13.13 14.54 10.38
C LEU A 92 -12.75 14.36 8.91
N LEU A 93 -11.49 13.99 8.67
CA LEU A 93 -10.93 13.78 7.35
C LEU A 93 -11.38 12.46 6.70
N ALA A 94 -11.64 11.41 7.49
CA ALA A 94 -11.96 10.07 7.01
C ALA A 94 -12.99 10.06 5.87
N GLY A 95 -12.56 9.58 4.70
CA GLY A 95 -13.42 9.40 3.53
C GLY A 95 -13.85 10.69 2.85
N ARG A 96 -13.32 11.84 3.25
CA ARG A 96 -13.67 13.14 2.67
C ARG A 96 -12.73 13.50 1.52
N PRO A 97 -13.28 14.05 0.42
CA PRO A 97 -12.54 14.23 -0.81
C PRO A 97 -11.63 15.47 -0.78
N TRP A 98 -12.04 16.52 -0.06
CA TRP A 98 -11.28 17.77 0.13
C TRP A 98 -11.88 18.59 1.28
N ILE A 99 -11.13 19.60 1.71
CA ILE A 99 -11.52 20.60 2.71
C ILE A 99 -12.02 21.85 1.96
N ASP A 100 -13.20 22.36 2.33
CA ASP A 100 -13.69 23.67 1.89
C ASP A 100 -13.05 24.75 2.78
N GLY A 101 -12.26 25.65 2.18
CA GLY A 101 -11.59 26.76 2.83
C GLY A 101 -12.18 28.13 2.51
N ARG A 102 -13.39 28.20 1.93
CA ARG A 102 -14.04 29.47 1.55
C ARG A 102 -14.76 30.12 2.72
N GLY A 103 -14.77 31.46 2.75
CA GLY A 103 -15.52 32.26 3.72
C GLY A 103 -15.17 31.90 5.16
N ASP A 104 -16.18 31.63 5.99
CA ASP A 104 -16.03 31.28 7.41
C ASP A 104 -15.22 29.99 7.66
N ASN A 105 -14.92 29.20 6.62
CA ASN A 105 -14.09 28.01 6.73
C ASN A 105 -12.59 28.27 6.60
N TYR A 106 -12.20 29.48 6.19
CA TYR A 106 -10.82 29.81 5.84
C TYR A 106 -9.83 29.55 6.98
N ASP A 107 -10.13 30.01 8.19
CA ASP A 107 -9.20 29.92 9.32
C ASP A 107 -8.88 28.48 9.70
N GLY A 108 -9.89 27.60 9.72
CA GLY A 108 -9.68 26.19 10.04
C GLY A 108 -8.97 25.41 8.93
N ALA A 109 -9.26 25.73 7.65
CA ALA A 109 -8.52 25.17 6.53
C ALA A 109 -7.03 25.60 6.53
N CYS A 110 -6.78 26.89 6.82
CA CYS A 110 -5.43 27.44 6.92
C CYS A 110 -4.67 26.82 8.11
N ALA A 111 -5.32 26.66 9.27
CA ALA A 111 -4.74 26.00 10.43
C ALA A 111 -4.29 24.56 10.09
N PHE A 112 -5.15 23.77 9.43
CA PHE A 112 -4.78 22.43 9.00
C PHE A 112 -3.60 22.45 8.01
N ASN A 113 -3.60 23.39 7.07
CA ASN A 113 -2.51 23.52 6.10
C ASN A 113 -1.15 23.80 6.77
N MET A 114 -1.13 24.48 7.92
CA MET A 114 0.11 24.73 8.66
C MET A 114 0.71 23.46 9.28
N ILE A 115 -0.12 22.51 9.71
CA ILE A 115 0.33 21.25 10.33
C ILE A 115 0.46 20.10 9.33
N SER A 116 -0.03 20.26 8.10
CA SER A 116 -0.14 19.18 7.12
C SER A 116 1.19 18.45 6.83
N PRO A 117 2.37 19.11 6.74
CA PRO A 117 3.61 18.39 6.47
C PRO A 117 4.00 17.43 7.60
N ASP A 118 3.82 17.86 8.85
CA ASP A 118 4.09 17.04 10.03
C ASP A 118 3.03 15.94 10.20
N PHE A 119 1.78 16.25 9.90
CA PHE A 119 0.67 15.31 9.90
C PHE A 119 0.90 14.18 8.90
N ASP A 120 1.26 14.51 7.66
CA ASP A 120 1.60 13.55 6.62
C ASP A 120 2.84 12.73 6.98
N ALA A 121 3.88 13.36 7.56
CA ALA A 121 5.06 12.66 8.02
C ALA A 121 4.74 11.65 9.15
N TYR A 122 3.75 11.96 9.99
CA TYR A 122 3.25 11.03 11.00
C TYR A 122 2.51 9.86 10.34
N LEU A 123 1.54 10.14 9.46
CA LEU A 123 0.74 9.12 8.77
C LEU A 123 1.60 8.14 7.96
N ASN A 124 2.65 8.62 7.30
CA ASN A 124 3.57 7.79 6.54
C ASN A 124 4.34 6.75 7.38
N LYS A 125 4.39 6.91 8.70
CA LYS A 125 5.01 5.96 9.64
C LYS A 125 3.98 5.09 10.37
N HIS A 126 2.70 5.41 10.24
CA HIS A 126 1.59 4.83 11.00
C HIS A 126 0.48 4.41 10.03
N ASP A 127 0.75 3.32 9.30
CA ASP A 127 -0.19 2.80 8.29
C ASP A 127 -1.57 2.45 8.88
N ASN A 128 -1.62 2.09 10.16
CA ASN A 128 -2.82 1.86 10.94
C ASN A 128 -3.78 3.05 10.95
N ILE A 129 -3.23 4.23 11.18
CA ILE A 129 -3.99 5.47 11.20
C ILE A 129 -4.23 5.98 9.80
N ARG A 130 -3.21 5.87 8.93
CA ARG A 130 -3.31 6.30 7.54
C ARG A 130 -4.47 5.63 6.82
N GLY A 131 -4.70 4.34 7.09
CA GLY A 131 -5.86 3.63 6.60
C GLY A 131 -7.17 4.36 6.90
N LEU A 132 -7.32 4.98 8.07
CA LEU A 132 -8.58 5.65 8.45
C LEU A 132 -8.89 6.89 7.60
N VAL A 133 -7.88 7.49 6.96
CA VAL A 133 -8.02 8.75 6.21
C VAL A 133 -7.98 8.52 4.70
N ASP A 134 -7.08 7.66 4.22
CA ASP A 134 -6.63 7.66 2.82
C ASP A 134 -7.30 6.57 1.97
N PRO A 135 -8.36 6.90 1.20
CA PRO A 135 -8.70 6.13 0.03
C PRO A 135 -7.55 6.06 -0.97
N THR A 136 -7.50 4.96 -1.73
CA THR A 136 -6.72 4.88 -2.95
C THR A 136 -7.57 5.30 -4.14
N TYR A 137 -7.07 6.22 -4.95
CA TYR A 137 -7.74 6.68 -6.15
C TYR A 137 -7.12 6.05 -7.40
N VAL A 138 -7.96 5.63 -8.34
CA VAL A 138 -7.54 5.27 -9.70
C VAL A 138 -8.13 6.29 -10.65
N VAL A 139 -7.28 6.99 -11.39
CA VAL A 139 -7.67 7.96 -12.41
C VAL A 139 -7.29 7.44 -13.78
N ALA A 140 -8.26 7.36 -14.70
CA ALA A 140 -7.97 7.11 -16.10
C ALA A 140 -7.78 8.42 -16.85
N ASP A 141 -6.61 8.59 -17.46
CA ASP A 141 -6.39 9.69 -18.40
C ASP A 141 -6.87 9.27 -19.78
N VAL A 142 -7.99 9.88 -20.16
CA VAL A 142 -8.66 9.64 -21.44
C VAL A 142 -8.39 10.77 -22.45
N GLY A 143 -7.53 11.74 -22.14
CA GLY A 143 -7.19 12.85 -23.04
C GLY A 143 -8.41 13.68 -23.49
N GLY A 144 -9.47 13.73 -22.67
CA GLY A 144 -10.72 14.41 -23.01
C GLY A 144 -11.63 13.66 -23.99
N ILE A 145 -11.29 12.43 -24.35
CA ILE A 145 -12.09 11.57 -25.25
C ILE A 145 -13.02 10.70 -24.40
N VAL A 146 -14.29 10.60 -24.81
CA VAL A 146 -15.21 9.63 -24.19
C VAL A 146 -14.91 8.25 -24.76
N ILE A 147 -14.45 7.33 -23.93
CA ILE A 147 -14.22 5.93 -24.33
C ILE A 147 -15.49 5.15 -24.02
N SER A 148 -16.22 4.77 -25.05
CA SER A 148 -17.54 4.12 -24.97
C SER A 148 -17.52 2.69 -24.42
N ASN A 149 -16.34 2.09 -24.20
CA ASN A 149 -16.22 0.70 -23.73
C ASN A 149 -15.10 0.52 -22.70
N PHE A 150 -15.21 1.20 -21.56
CA PHE A 150 -14.29 1.03 -20.44
C PHE A 150 -14.32 -0.38 -19.80
N GLY A 151 -15.28 -1.24 -20.19
CA GLY A 151 -15.49 -2.54 -19.53
C GLY A 151 -15.86 -2.42 -18.05
N ILE A 152 -16.14 -1.21 -17.57
CA ILE A 152 -16.43 -0.91 -16.15
C ILE A 152 -17.77 -1.53 -15.72
N ASN A 153 -18.74 -1.59 -16.65
CA ASN A 153 -20.08 -2.11 -16.39
C ASN A 153 -20.08 -3.61 -16.04
N ASN A 154 -19.00 -4.31 -16.36
CA ASN A 154 -18.80 -5.73 -16.07
C ASN A 154 -17.81 -5.95 -14.92
N TYR A 155 -17.37 -4.88 -14.26
CA TYR A 155 -16.44 -4.93 -13.14
C TYR A 155 -17.15 -4.47 -11.84
N PRO A 156 -16.99 -5.21 -10.73
CA PRO A 156 -16.36 -6.53 -10.68
C PRO A 156 -17.27 -7.58 -11.38
N PRO A 157 -16.71 -8.68 -11.91
CA PRO A 157 -17.50 -9.74 -12.53
C PRO A 157 -18.57 -10.28 -11.58
N VAL A 158 -19.70 -10.72 -12.12
CA VAL A 158 -20.77 -11.34 -11.33
C VAL A 158 -20.22 -12.51 -10.51
N GLY A 159 -20.45 -12.50 -9.19
CA GLY A 159 -19.93 -13.50 -8.26
C GLY A 159 -18.51 -13.23 -7.76
N SER A 160 -17.87 -12.13 -8.17
CA SER A 160 -16.59 -11.70 -7.61
C SER A 160 -16.73 -11.33 -6.13
N PRO A 161 -15.73 -11.64 -5.29
CA PRO A 161 -15.70 -11.18 -3.89
C PRO A 161 -15.39 -9.67 -3.76
N LEU A 162 -15.04 -8.99 -4.86
CA LEU A 162 -14.69 -7.57 -4.84
C LEU A 162 -15.92 -6.68 -4.68
N PRO A 163 -15.81 -5.56 -3.93
CA PRO A 163 -16.89 -4.60 -3.80
C PRO A 163 -17.18 -3.89 -5.13
N GLN A 164 -18.40 -3.37 -5.27
CA GLN A 164 -18.81 -2.57 -6.42
C GLN A 164 -17.98 -1.28 -6.50
N LEU A 165 -17.65 -0.85 -7.72
CA LEU A 165 -16.89 0.36 -7.94
C LEU A 165 -17.67 1.59 -7.51
N VAL A 166 -16.96 2.51 -6.85
CA VAL A 166 -17.50 3.81 -6.45
C VAL A 166 -16.78 4.89 -7.26
N ASN A 167 -17.54 5.64 -8.04
CA ASN A 167 -17.04 6.83 -8.73
C ASN A 167 -16.84 7.97 -7.72
N PHE A 168 -15.69 8.63 -7.80
CA PHE A 168 -15.44 9.82 -7.02
C PHE A 168 -16.29 10.98 -7.54
N ALA A 169 -17.11 11.59 -6.69
CA ALA A 169 -17.91 12.77 -7.01
C ALA A 169 -18.71 12.67 -8.33
N ASN A 170 -19.22 11.48 -8.65
CA ASN A 170 -19.93 11.17 -9.91
C ASN A 170 -19.12 11.43 -11.20
N THR A 171 -17.79 11.44 -11.11
CA THR A 171 -16.91 11.50 -12.28
C THR A 171 -16.85 10.14 -12.98
N ASN A 172 -16.58 10.14 -14.29
CA ASN A 172 -16.62 8.92 -15.10
C ASN A 172 -15.29 8.13 -15.10
N TYR A 173 -14.21 8.73 -14.62
CA TYR A 173 -12.84 8.22 -14.79
C TYR A 173 -12.00 8.28 -13.53
N VAL A 174 -12.64 8.49 -12.37
CA VAL A 174 -11.97 8.47 -11.06
C VAL A 174 -12.73 7.52 -10.15
N TRP A 175 -12.04 6.48 -9.69
CA TRP A 175 -12.57 5.47 -8.78
C TRP A 175 -11.89 5.54 -7.44
N VAL A 176 -12.65 5.25 -6.38
CA VAL A 176 -12.19 5.30 -4.99
C VAL A 176 -12.22 3.91 -4.39
N PHE A 177 -11.11 3.51 -3.80
CA PHE A 177 -10.96 2.27 -3.05
C PHE A 177 -10.67 2.57 -1.60
N ASN A 178 -11.44 1.94 -0.71
CA ASN A 178 -11.26 1.99 0.73
C ASN A 178 -11.09 0.56 1.24
N GLY A 179 -10.76 0.38 2.50
CA GLY A 179 -10.54 -0.94 3.07
C GLY A 179 -9.08 -1.39 3.10
N HIS A 180 -8.89 -2.53 3.74
CA HIS A 180 -7.61 -3.23 3.85
C HIS A 180 -6.98 -3.50 2.48
N ASP A 181 -7.77 -3.97 1.52
CA ASP A 181 -7.28 -4.31 0.19
C ASP A 181 -7.30 -3.14 -0.79
N ARG A 182 -7.51 -1.89 -0.36
CA ARG A 182 -7.73 -0.77 -1.30
C ARG A 182 -6.69 -0.65 -2.40
N VAL A 183 -5.42 -0.88 -2.07
CA VAL A 183 -4.31 -0.85 -3.04
C VAL A 183 -4.38 -2.05 -3.98
N ALA A 184 -4.63 -3.25 -3.46
CA ALA A 184 -4.76 -4.47 -4.26
C ALA A 184 -5.99 -4.42 -5.18
N GLN A 185 -7.13 -3.92 -4.69
CA GLN A 185 -8.35 -3.70 -5.46
C GLN A 185 -8.16 -2.63 -6.54
N ALA A 186 -7.46 -1.54 -6.22
CA ALA A 186 -7.08 -0.52 -7.19
C ALA A 186 -6.18 -1.10 -8.29
N GLN A 187 -5.16 -1.88 -7.92
CA GLN A 187 -4.29 -2.56 -8.89
C GLN A 187 -5.06 -3.58 -9.74
N HIS A 188 -6.01 -4.30 -9.15
CA HIS A 188 -6.86 -5.22 -9.88
C HIS A 188 -7.73 -4.49 -10.91
N LEU A 189 -8.32 -3.34 -10.55
CA LEU A 189 -9.02 -2.49 -11.52
C LEU A 189 -8.07 -2.01 -12.63
N VAL A 190 -6.86 -1.58 -12.28
CA VAL A 190 -5.85 -1.16 -13.28
C VAL A 190 -5.59 -2.26 -14.29
N GLY A 191 -5.36 -3.49 -13.83
CA GLY A 191 -5.17 -4.65 -14.70
C GLY A 191 -6.39 -4.93 -15.59
N TRP A 192 -7.60 -4.86 -15.03
CA TRP A 192 -8.84 -5.04 -15.79
C TRP A 192 -9.00 -3.99 -16.90
N LEU A 193 -8.78 -2.72 -16.57
CA LEU A 193 -8.90 -1.61 -17.51
C LEU A 193 -7.85 -1.65 -18.61
N GLN A 194 -6.59 -1.96 -18.28
CA GLN A 194 -5.52 -2.09 -19.26
C GLN A 194 -5.70 -3.31 -20.18
N HIS A 195 -6.35 -4.37 -19.69
CA HIS A 195 -6.75 -5.50 -20.53
C HIS A 195 -7.83 -5.10 -21.54
N GLY A 196 -8.85 -4.34 -21.11
CA GLY A 196 -9.95 -3.90 -21.97
C GLY A 196 -9.56 -2.79 -22.94
N VAL A 197 -8.66 -1.88 -22.53
CA VAL A 197 -8.20 -0.72 -23.32
C VAL A 197 -6.68 -0.68 -23.31
N PRO A 198 -6.02 -1.33 -24.29
CA PRO A 198 -4.56 -1.29 -24.41
C PRO A 198 -4.04 0.15 -24.54
N ASN A 199 -2.91 0.45 -23.92
CA ASN A 199 -2.26 1.77 -23.87
C ASN A 199 -3.02 2.86 -23.09
N LEU A 200 -4.05 2.51 -22.31
CA LEU A 200 -4.66 3.46 -21.39
C LEU A 200 -3.70 3.82 -20.26
N SER A 201 -3.44 5.12 -20.11
CA SER A 201 -2.71 5.66 -18.98
C SER A 201 -3.62 5.70 -17.76
N LEU A 202 -3.21 4.99 -16.70
CA LEU A 202 -3.89 4.96 -15.42
C LEU A 202 -2.93 5.48 -14.36
N PHE A 203 -3.43 6.35 -13.49
CA PHE A 203 -2.71 6.88 -12.37
C PHE A 203 -3.33 6.37 -11.08
N VAL A 204 -2.50 5.82 -10.19
CA VAL A 204 -2.92 5.40 -8.85
C VAL A 204 -2.36 6.40 -7.86
N PHE A 205 -3.23 7.06 -7.11
CA PHE A 205 -2.86 8.04 -6.11
C PHE A 205 -3.26 7.55 -4.72
N ASN A 206 -2.29 7.62 -3.80
CA ASN A 206 -2.53 7.51 -2.37
C ASN A 206 -2.16 8.89 -1.79
N THR A 207 -3.14 9.75 -1.58
CA THR A 207 -2.88 11.08 -1.01
C THR A 207 -3.26 11.08 0.45
N SER A 208 -2.30 11.39 1.31
CA SER A 208 -2.53 11.62 2.74
C SER A 208 -3.04 13.03 3.03
N SER A 209 -2.66 13.97 2.16
CA SER A 209 -3.10 15.35 2.23
C SER A 209 -4.41 15.50 1.47
N GLN A 210 -5.46 15.93 2.15
CA GLN A 210 -6.68 16.38 1.49
C GLN A 210 -6.41 17.65 0.69
N ALA A 211 -6.95 17.72 -0.52
CA ALA A 211 -6.95 18.97 -1.26
C ALA A 211 -7.72 20.04 -0.46
N ILE A 212 -7.29 21.29 -0.53
CA ILE A 212 -8.01 22.43 0.05
C ILE A 212 -8.52 23.29 -1.11
N HIS A 213 -9.81 23.56 -1.11
CA HIS A 213 -10.46 24.42 -2.09
C HIS A 213 -10.73 25.80 -1.46
N TYR A 214 -10.01 26.82 -1.95
CA TYR A 214 -10.21 28.23 -1.60
C TYR A 214 -11.12 28.94 -2.59
#